data_AF-A0AAU1HFC7-F1
#
_entry.id   AF-A0AAU1HFC7-F1
#
_cell.length_a   1.000
_cell.length_b   1.000
_cell.length_c   1.000
_cell.angle_alpha   90.00
_cell.angle_beta   90.00
_cell.angle_gamma   90.00
#
_symmetry.space_group_name_H-M   'P 1'
#
loop_
_entity.id
_entity.type
_entity.pdbx_description
1 polymer ?
#
loop_
_entity_poly.entity_id
_entity_poly.type
_entity_poly.pdbx_seq_one_letter_code
_entity_poly.pdbx_strand_id
1 'polypeptide(L)'
;MTTLVSTTDTVTRDALAVLQPGFTGTSAPDWLLRRVGEGLASVGLFGRNIHTPEQLAALTARLRAERDDVLVAIDEEGGDVTRLEVRAGSSFPGNLALGAVDDVDLTRAVARELGRRLAECGVNLNWAPSADVNSNPGNPVIGVRSFGADTALVARHTAAYVEGLQSAGVAACTKHFPGHGDTAVDSHHALPRIDVDLDTLHARELVPFRAAIAAGSRSVMSAHILLPALDPTRPATLSPQILTGLLRQELGYEGLIVTDGMEMDAIAGTYGIERGSVLAIAAGADAICVGGGLADEETVLRLRDALVTAVRTGELPEERLADAAARVRALASWTQRARGAASAPGADTQEGTAPGTGAGIGLIAARRAVTVTGAAEPLDAPPYVAALTPVANIAVGEETPWGVAAELARLLPGTATDTYGGEHGSPAAEVLRTAGERRVVAVVRDAHRHAWMGEALDTLVAARPDTIVVEMGLPVAPPRGALHIATHGAARVCGVAAAETITGTRAG
;
A
#
# COMPACT_ATOMS: atom_id res chain seq x y z
N MET A 1 -31.74 18.30 -10.05
CA MET A 1 -32.90 17.44 -9.74
C MET A 1 -32.35 16.16 -9.16
N THR A 2 -32.56 15.91 -7.86
CA THR A 2 -32.10 14.69 -7.19
C THR A 2 -33.09 13.58 -7.54
N THR A 3 -32.78 12.79 -8.57
CA THR A 3 -33.60 11.63 -8.94
C THR A 3 -33.45 10.59 -7.84
N LEU A 4 -34.52 10.36 -7.07
CA LEU A 4 -34.59 9.23 -6.13
C LEU A 4 -34.52 7.94 -6.95
N VAL A 5 -33.56 7.07 -6.64
CA VAL A 5 -33.40 5.77 -7.32
C VAL A 5 -34.61 4.90 -6.98
N SER A 6 -35.47 4.60 -7.97
CA SER A 6 -36.59 3.68 -7.75
C SER A 6 -36.09 2.23 -7.70
N THR A 7 -36.86 1.32 -7.10
CA THR A 7 -36.55 -0.11 -7.07
C THR A 7 -36.35 -0.72 -8.47
N THR A 8 -36.91 -0.09 -9.51
CA THR A 8 -36.89 -0.54 -10.91
C THR A 8 -35.77 0.03 -11.77
N ASP A 9 -34.97 1.01 -11.31
CA ASP A 9 -33.84 1.57 -12.09
C ASP A 9 -32.56 0.75 -11.84
N THR A 10 -32.42 -0.36 -12.57
CA THR A 10 -31.29 -1.30 -12.44
C THR A 10 -29.97 -0.67 -12.87
N VAL A 11 -29.95 0.09 -13.97
CA VAL A 11 -28.74 0.72 -14.52
C VAL A 11 -28.13 1.70 -13.51
N THR A 12 -28.94 2.56 -12.89
CA THR A 12 -28.43 3.51 -11.89
C THR A 12 -27.89 2.79 -10.65
N ARG A 13 -28.53 1.70 -10.22
CA ARG A 13 -28.06 0.90 -9.09
C ARG A 13 -26.74 0.19 -9.39
N ASP A 14 -26.59 -0.35 -10.60
CA ASP A 14 -25.35 -1.01 -11.01
C ASP A 14 -24.22 0.02 -11.23
N ALA A 15 -24.54 1.20 -11.76
CA ALA A 15 -23.60 2.32 -11.84
C ALA A 15 -23.11 2.76 -10.44
N LEU A 16 -23.96 2.76 -9.42
CA LEU A 16 -23.53 3.00 -8.04
C LEU A 16 -22.72 1.83 -7.47
N ALA A 17 -23.11 0.59 -7.76
CA ALA A 17 -22.48 -0.60 -7.20
C ALA A 17 -21.00 -0.72 -7.58
N VAL A 18 -20.61 -0.28 -8.79
CA VAL A 18 -19.22 -0.34 -9.26
C VAL A 18 -18.31 0.75 -8.69
N LEU A 19 -18.83 1.74 -7.96
CA LEU A 19 -18.01 2.82 -7.40
C LEU A 19 -17.47 2.44 -6.01
N GLN A 20 -16.20 2.79 -5.74
CA GLN A 20 -15.55 2.67 -4.43
C GLN A 20 -15.04 4.05 -3.96
N PRO A 21 -15.93 4.99 -3.61
CA PRO A 21 -15.54 6.34 -3.23
C PRO A 21 -14.99 6.43 -1.80
N GLY A 22 -14.06 7.35 -1.60
CA GLY A 22 -13.68 7.88 -0.29
C GLY A 22 -14.61 8.99 0.20
N PHE A 23 -14.42 9.40 1.45
CA PHE A 23 -15.12 10.54 2.06
C PHE A 23 -14.20 11.28 3.05
N THR A 24 -14.63 12.46 3.51
CA THR A 24 -13.90 13.26 4.50
C THR A 24 -14.47 13.08 5.90
N GLY A 25 -13.60 13.03 6.91
CA GLY A 25 -13.96 12.95 8.32
C GLY A 25 -13.95 11.53 8.89
N THR A 26 -14.10 11.45 10.21
CA THR A 26 -14.05 10.21 11.02
C THR A 26 -15.43 9.64 11.35
N SER A 27 -16.49 10.16 10.72
CA SER A 27 -17.83 9.58 10.79
C SER A 27 -18.46 9.58 9.39
N ALA A 28 -19.35 8.61 9.13
CA ALA A 28 -19.99 8.49 7.83
C ALA A 28 -20.91 9.71 7.62
N PRO A 29 -20.68 10.53 6.59
CA PRO A 29 -21.53 11.68 6.32
C PRO A 29 -22.90 11.21 5.82
N ASP A 30 -23.95 12.00 6.09
CA ASP A 30 -25.34 11.63 5.75
C ASP A 30 -25.52 11.28 4.27
N TRP A 31 -24.78 11.96 3.38
CA TRP A 31 -24.83 11.66 1.95
C TRP A 31 -24.35 10.24 1.65
N LEU A 32 -23.29 9.80 2.32
CA LEU A 32 -22.72 8.48 2.07
C LEU A 32 -23.70 7.39 2.52
N LEU A 33 -24.30 7.56 3.70
CA LEU A 33 -25.33 6.65 4.21
C LEU A 33 -26.50 6.54 3.22
N ARG A 34 -26.98 7.68 2.69
CA ARG A 34 -28.03 7.68 1.64
C ARG A 34 -27.58 6.89 0.40
N ARG A 35 -26.38 7.12 -0.13
CA ARG A 35 -25.91 6.44 -1.35
C ARG A 35 -25.68 4.95 -1.13
N VAL A 36 -25.22 4.54 0.06
CA VAL A 36 -25.14 3.13 0.47
C VAL A 36 -26.53 2.48 0.43
N GLY A 37 -27.54 3.13 1.01
CA GLY A 37 -28.94 2.66 0.95
C GLY A 37 -29.54 2.60 -0.46
N GLU A 38 -29.04 3.41 -1.41
CA GLU A 38 -29.52 3.44 -2.79
C GLU A 38 -28.84 2.44 -3.73
N GLY A 39 -27.68 1.88 -3.34
CA GLY A 39 -26.99 0.86 -4.15
C GLY A 39 -25.47 0.90 -4.13
N LEU A 40 -24.84 1.94 -3.57
CA LEU A 40 -23.39 2.01 -3.41
C LEU A 40 -22.93 0.82 -2.55
N ALA A 41 -22.09 -0.04 -3.13
CA ALA A 41 -21.74 -1.33 -2.53
C ALA A 41 -20.40 -1.31 -1.80
N SER A 42 -19.61 -0.25 -1.98
CA SER A 42 -18.25 -0.15 -1.47
C SER A 42 -17.90 1.27 -1.07
N VAL A 43 -16.99 1.41 -0.10
CA VAL A 43 -16.38 2.67 0.31
C VAL A 43 -14.88 2.47 0.53
N GLY A 44 -14.07 3.48 0.20
CA GLY A 44 -12.63 3.51 0.44
C GLY A 44 -12.27 4.35 1.68
N LEU A 45 -11.37 3.83 2.51
CA LEU A 45 -10.86 4.51 3.70
C LEU A 45 -9.42 4.96 3.51
N PHE A 46 -9.13 6.16 4.01
CA PHE A 46 -7.81 6.78 4.01
C PHE A 46 -7.45 7.23 5.42
N GLY A 47 -6.20 7.69 5.64
CA GLY A 47 -5.72 8.11 6.97
C GLY A 47 -6.63 9.15 7.65
N ARG A 48 -7.20 10.08 6.87
CA ARG A 48 -8.16 11.09 7.35
C ARG A 48 -9.46 10.54 7.96
N ASN A 49 -9.80 9.27 7.70
CA ASN A 49 -10.99 8.62 8.25
C ASN A 49 -10.72 7.94 9.60
N ILE A 50 -9.46 7.92 10.05
CA ILE A 50 -8.99 7.08 11.14
C ILE A 50 -8.41 7.93 12.25
N HIS A 51 -8.95 7.74 13.45
CA HIS A 51 -8.43 8.33 14.68
C HIS A 51 -8.04 7.25 15.69
N THR A 52 -8.94 6.30 15.95
CA THR A 52 -8.68 5.12 16.80
C THR A 52 -9.38 3.89 16.21
N PRO A 53 -8.94 2.66 16.55
CA PRO A 53 -9.63 1.43 16.15
C PRO A 53 -11.12 1.41 16.55
N GLU A 54 -11.46 1.89 17.74
CA GLU A 54 -12.84 1.90 18.25
C GLU A 54 -13.72 2.88 17.45
N GLN A 55 -13.19 4.05 17.11
CA GLN A 55 -13.89 5.01 16.26
C GLN A 55 -14.10 4.43 14.86
N LEU A 56 -13.11 3.74 14.29
CA LEU A 56 -13.22 3.12 12.98
C LEU A 56 -14.25 1.97 12.99
N ALA A 57 -14.25 1.14 14.03
CA ALA A 57 -15.26 0.09 14.22
C ALA A 57 -16.69 0.69 14.30
N ALA A 58 -16.87 1.80 15.02
CA ALA A 58 -18.15 2.49 15.08
C ALA A 58 -18.57 3.08 13.72
N LEU A 59 -17.63 3.65 12.97
CA LEU A 59 -17.85 4.16 11.61
C LEU A 59 -18.31 3.03 10.67
N THR A 60 -17.62 1.89 10.66
CA THR A 60 -17.98 0.76 9.78
C THR A 60 -19.27 0.06 10.20
N ALA A 61 -19.58 0.03 11.50
CA ALA A 61 -20.86 -0.43 12.01
C ALA A 61 -22.03 0.45 11.52
N ARG A 62 -21.85 1.78 11.49
CA ARG A 62 -22.86 2.70 10.94
C ARG A 62 -23.11 2.47 9.44
N LEU A 63 -22.07 2.26 8.66
CA LEU A 63 -22.22 1.91 7.23
C LEU A 63 -22.99 0.60 7.04
N ARG A 64 -22.71 -0.40 7.90
CA ARG A 64 -23.39 -1.70 7.85
C ARG A 64 -24.84 -1.68 8.31
N ALA A 65 -25.21 -0.74 9.18
CA ALA A 65 -26.60 -0.54 9.55
C ALA A 65 -27.46 -0.13 8.35
N GLU A 66 -26.88 0.58 7.37
CA GLU A 66 -27.54 0.90 6.10
C GLU A 66 -27.49 -0.29 5.12
N ARG A 67 -26.36 -1.00 5.08
CA ARG A 67 -26.15 -2.15 4.19
C ARG A 67 -25.18 -3.17 4.78
N ASP A 68 -25.69 -4.31 5.22
CA ASP A 68 -24.90 -5.31 5.97
C ASP A 68 -23.70 -5.89 5.19
N ASP A 69 -23.81 -6.01 3.86
CA ASP A 69 -22.77 -6.54 2.97
C ASP A 69 -21.83 -5.46 2.40
N VAL A 70 -21.89 -4.20 2.87
CA VAL A 70 -21.02 -3.12 2.34
C VAL A 70 -19.53 -3.50 2.41
N LEU A 71 -18.84 -3.30 1.29
CA LEU A 71 -17.39 -3.40 1.21
C LEU A 71 -16.75 -2.13 1.80
N VAL A 72 -15.85 -2.33 2.75
CA VAL A 72 -15.04 -1.28 3.36
C VAL A 72 -13.61 -1.60 2.98
N ALA A 73 -13.08 -0.83 2.03
CA ALA A 73 -11.76 -0.95 1.48
C ALA A 73 -10.76 -0.02 2.20
N ILE A 74 -9.49 -0.41 2.24
CA ILE A 74 -8.39 0.39 2.78
C ILE A 74 -7.10 0.06 2.05
N ASP A 75 -6.12 0.97 2.09
CA ASP A 75 -4.77 0.73 1.59
C ASP A 75 -3.77 0.45 2.74
N GLU A 76 -3.84 -0.74 3.34
CA GLU A 76 -2.98 -1.13 4.46
C GLU A 76 -1.99 -2.21 4.02
N GLU A 77 -0.84 -1.82 3.48
CA GLU A 77 0.21 -2.76 3.06
C GLU A 77 1.09 -3.20 4.26
N GLY A 78 1.14 -2.36 5.30
CA GLY A 78 2.19 -2.39 6.32
C GLY A 78 3.37 -1.50 5.90
N GLY A 79 4.44 -1.48 6.69
CA GLY A 79 5.60 -0.67 6.32
C GLY A 79 5.25 0.82 6.35
N ASP A 80 5.58 1.50 5.25
CA ASP A 80 5.33 2.93 5.07
C ASP A 80 3.90 3.24 4.60
N VAL A 81 3.20 2.25 4.03
CA VAL A 81 1.82 2.39 3.56
C VAL A 81 0.89 1.80 4.63
N THR A 82 0.62 2.62 5.65
CA THR A 82 -0.32 2.31 6.73
C THR A 82 -1.35 3.42 6.86
N ARG A 83 -2.62 3.04 7.01
CA ARG A 83 -3.74 3.96 7.29
C ARG A 83 -4.22 3.76 8.71
N LEU A 84 -4.27 2.51 9.20
CA LEU A 84 -4.71 2.16 10.53
C LEU A 84 -3.84 2.81 11.62
N GLU A 85 -2.53 2.91 11.36
CA GLU A 85 -1.55 3.50 12.27
C GLU A 85 -0.86 4.73 11.69
N VAL A 86 -1.52 5.43 10.73
CA VAL A 86 -0.95 6.58 10.01
C VAL A 86 -0.31 7.62 10.95
N ARG A 87 -0.88 7.86 12.14
CA ARG A 87 -0.38 8.89 13.07
C ARG A 87 0.83 8.45 13.90
N ALA A 88 1.10 7.15 13.96
CA ALA A 88 2.09 6.58 14.87
C ALA A 88 3.12 5.68 14.17
N GLY A 89 2.97 5.44 12.87
CA GLY A 89 3.79 4.53 12.09
C GLY A 89 3.42 3.06 12.31
N SER A 90 3.66 2.23 11.30
CA SER A 90 3.18 0.84 11.29
C SER A 90 3.85 -0.04 12.36
N SER A 91 3.04 -0.87 13.01
CA SER A 91 3.43 -2.00 13.85
C SER A 91 3.94 -3.19 13.04
N PHE A 92 3.88 -3.13 11.70
CA PHE A 92 4.30 -4.20 10.81
C PHE A 92 5.35 -3.68 9.84
N PRO A 93 6.40 -4.47 9.55
CA PRO A 93 7.36 -4.10 8.52
C PRO A 93 6.68 -4.15 7.14
N GLY A 94 7.28 -3.45 6.18
CA GLY A 94 6.82 -3.47 4.79
C GLY A 94 7.25 -4.73 4.04
N ASN A 95 6.82 -4.81 2.79
CA ASN A 95 7.06 -5.98 1.94
C ASN A 95 8.56 -6.26 1.74
N LEU A 96 9.39 -5.23 1.52
CA LEU A 96 10.83 -5.44 1.31
C LEU A 96 11.51 -6.06 2.54
N ALA A 97 11.14 -5.63 3.74
CA ALA A 97 11.65 -6.23 4.97
C ALA A 97 11.21 -7.69 5.13
N LEU A 98 9.97 -8.03 4.77
CA LEU A 98 9.51 -9.42 4.75
C LEU A 98 10.25 -10.26 3.70
N GLY A 99 10.51 -9.70 2.52
CA GLY A 99 11.29 -10.34 1.47
C GLY A 99 12.76 -10.50 1.81
N ALA A 100 13.36 -9.55 2.54
CA ALA A 100 14.74 -9.64 3.04
C ALA A 100 14.91 -10.77 4.07
N VAL A 101 13.87 -11.06 4.85
CA VAL A 101 13.85 -12.23 5.76
C VAL A 101 13.66 -13.54 5.00
N ASP A 102 12.99 -13.51 3.85
CA ASP A 102 12.67 -14.66 2.99
C ASP A 102 12.01 -15.85 3.72
N ASP A 103 11.06 -15.52 4.59
CA ASP A 103 10.26 -16.48 5.35
C ASP A 103 8.77 -16.29 5.02
N VAL A 104 8.23 -17.19 4.20
CA VAL A 104 6.83 -17.14 3.74
C VAL A 104 5.84 -17.43 4.87
N ASP A 105 6.22 -18.21 5.88
CA ASP A 105 5.36 -18.48 7.03
C ASP A 105 5.25 -17.25 7.93
N LEU A 106 6.37 -16.54 8.13
CA LEU A 106 6.38 -15.24 8.79
C LEU A 106 5.53 -14.22 8.02
N THR A 107 5.67 -14.16 6.69
CA THR A 107 4.87 -13.27 5.83
C THR A 107 3.37 -13.56 5.97
N ARG A 108 2.98 -14.83 5.93
CA ARG A 108 1.59 -15.26 6.13
C ARG A 108 1.09 -14.89 7.54
N ALA A 109 1.91 -15.05 8.57
CA ALA A 109 1.55 -14.71 9.95
C ALA A 109 1.37 -13.20 10.13
N VAL A 110 2.27 -12.38 9.57
CA VAL A 110 2.15 -10.92 9.57
C VAL A 110 0.89 -10.47 8.85
N ALA A 111 0.63 -10.99 7.65
CA ALA A 111 -0.57 -10.65 6.87
C ALA A 111 -1.87 -11.09 7.57
N ARG A 112 -1.86 -12.24 8.25
CA ARG A 112 -3.01 -12.70 9.08
C ARG A 112 -3.28 -11.77 10.24
N GLU A 113 -2.27 -11.38 10.99
CA GLU A 113 -2.44 -10.47 12.14
C GLU A 113 -2.88 -9.06 11.69
N LEU A 114 -2.34 -8.57 10.57
CA LEU A 114 -2.82 -7.33 9.95
C LEU A 114 -4.30 -7.46 9.54
N GLY A 115 -4.66 -8.55 8.87
CA GLY A 115 -6.03 -8.85 8.48
C GLY A 115 -6.99 -8.95 9.67
N ARG A 116 -6.55 -9.53 10.79
CA ARG A 116 -7.34 -9.61 12.03
C ARG A 116 -7.66 -8.22 12.56
N ARG A 117 -6.65 -7.32 12.67
CA ARG A 117 -6.86 -5.93 13.12
C ARG A 117 -7.77 -5.13 12.20
N LEU A 118 -7.65 -5.34 10.89
CA LEU A 118 -8.56 -4.75 9.90
C LEU A 118 -10.00 -5.25 10.09
N ALA A 119 -10.18 -6.56 10.24
CA ALA A 119 -11.50 -7.17 10.45
C ALA A 119 -12.17 -6.69 11.74
N GLU A 120 -11.42 -6.51 12.83
CA GLU A 120 -11.90 -5.95 14.10
C GLU A 120 -12.43 -4.51 13.95
N CYS A 121 -11.78 -3.73 13.08
CA CYS A 121 -12.22 -2.39 12.70
C CYS A 121 -13.37 -2.41 11.68
N GLY A 122 -13.78 -3.59 11.23
CA GLY A 122 -14.82 -3.79 10.24
C GLY A 122 -14.38 -3.48 8.82
N VAL A 123 -13.08 -3.45 8.52
CA VAL A 123 -12.56 -3.46 7.14
C VAL A 123 -12.64 -4.88 6.60
N ASN A 124 -13.05 -5.05 5.34
CA ASN A 124 -13.23 -6.37 4.72
C ASN A 124 -12.66 -6.49 3.30
N LEU A 125 -12.06 -5.43 2.77
CA LEU A 125 -11.26 -5.42 1.56
C LEU A 125 -9.98 -4.61 1.85
N ASN A 126 -8.82 -5.16 1.48
CA ASN A 126 -7.55 -4.44 1.61
C ASN A 126 -6.87 -4.39 0.24
N TRP A 127 -6.44 -3.20 -0.18
CA TRP A 127 -5.69 -2.94 -1.41
C TRP A 127 -4.22 -3.36 -1.27
N ALA A 128 -4.00 -4.60 -0.83
CA ALA A 128 -2.70 -5.21 -0.59
C ALA A 128 -2.74 -6.73 -0.88
N PRO A 129 -1.58 -7.36 -1.18
CA PRO A 129 -0.24 -6.77 -1.25
C PRO A 129 0.10 -6.19 -2.63
N SER A 130 1.17 -5.39 -2.70
CA SER A 130 1.88 -5.19 -3.97
C SER A 130 2.57 -6.49 -4.40
N ALA A 131 2.41 -6.84 -5.67
CA ALA A 131 3.05 -7.94 -6.37
C ALA A 131 4.00 -7.45 -7.46
N ASP A 132 4.32 -6.16 -7.44
CA ASP A 132 5.26 -5.54 -8.37
C ASP A 132 6.67 -6.08 -8.10
N VAL A 133 7.37 -6.52 -9.15
CA VAL A 133 8.80 -6.89 -9.04
C VAL A 133 9.64 -5.64 -9.19
N ASN A 134 10.29 -5.16 -8.13
CA ASN A 134 11.06 -3.91 -8.17
C ASN A 134 12.42 -4.09 -8.86
N SER A 135 12.39 -4.41 -10.16
CA SER A 135 13.57 -4.65 -11.01
C SER A 135 14.36 -3.37 -11.29
N ASN A 136 13.72 -2.20 -11.24
CA ASN A 136 14.39 -0.92 -11.33
C ASN A 136 14.64 -0.34 -9.92
N PRO A 137 15.89 -0.27 -9.44
CA PRO A 137 16.19 0.32 -8.13
C PRO A 137 15.87 1.82 -8.09
N GLY A 138 15.82 2.51 -9.23
CA GLY A 138 15.43 3.91 -9.34
C GLY A 138 13.92 4.17 -9.24
N ASN A 139 13.09 3.13 -9.08
CA ASN A 139 11.65 3.26 -9.04
C ASN A 139 11.19 4.15 -7.87
N PRO A 140 10.51 5.28 -8.15
CA PRO A 140 10.13 6.23 -7.11
C PRO A 140 8.91 5.81 -6.29
N VAL A 141 8.11 4.87 -6.80
CA VAL A 141 6.76 4.59 -6.31
C VAL A 141 6.65 3.27 -5.56
N ILE A 142 7.29 2.22 -6.08
CA ILE A 142 7.21 0.87 -5.52
C ILE A 142 8.28 0.68 -4.45
N GLY A 143 9.56 0.58 -4.83
CA GLY A 143 10.68 0.45 -3.90
C GLY A 143 10.42 -0.56 -2.79
N VAL A 144 10.39 -0.08 -1.54
CA VAL A 144 10.16 -0.89 -0.33
C VAL A 144 8.77 -1.54 -0.23
N ARG A 145 7.82 -1.14 -1.08
CA ARG A 145 6.48 -1.74 -1.20
C ARG A 145 6.49 -3.05 -1.98
N SER A 146 7.55 -3.34 -2.74
CA SER A 146 7.76 -4.68 -3.30
C SER A 146 8.45 -5.58 -2.27
N PHE A 147 8.23 -6.89 -2.37
CA PHE A 147 9.02 -7.87 -1.63
C PHE A 147 10.48 -7.93 -2.11
N GLY A 148 10.80 -7.44 -3.30
CA GLY A 148 12.17 -7.36 -3.79
C GLY A 148 12.29 -7.30 -5.31
N ALA A 149 13.51 -7.49 -5.80
CA ALA A 149 13.81 -7.49 -7.24
C ALA A 149 13.81 -8.89 -7.86
N ASP A 150 13.82 -9.96 -7.05
CA ASP A 150 13.78 -11.35 -7.54
C ASP A 150 12.34 -11.81 -7.76
N THR A 151 12.04 -12.24 -8.99
CA THR A 151 10.69 -12.64 -9.41
C THR A 151 10.12 -13.78 -8.59
N ALA A 152 10.91 -14.83 -8.33
CA ALA A 152 10.43 -16.00 -7.60
C ALA A 152 10.19 -15.68 -6.12
N LEU A 153 10.97 -14.76 -5.55
CA LEU A 153 10.80 -14.21 -4.20
C LEU A 153 9.50 -13.43 -4.10
N VAL A 154 9.28 -12.47 -5.00
CA VAL A 154 8.05 -11.69 -4.99
C VAL A 154 6.83 -12.61 -5.11
N ALA A 155 6.86 -13.59 -6.02
CA ALA A 155 5.75 -14.51 -6.23
C ALA A 155 5.37 -15.34 -4.98
N ARG A 156 6.35 -15.96 -4.29
CA ARG A 156 6.08 -16.77 -3.10
C ARG A 156 5.58 -15.94 -1.92
N HIS A 157 6.11 -14.72 -1.74
CA HIS A 157 5.67 -13.82 -0.68
C HIS A 157 4.30 -13.20 -0.97
N THR A 158 4.01 -12.83 -2.21
CA THR A 158 2.67 -12.37 -2.63
C THR A 158 1.62 -13.42 -2.32
N ALA A 159 1.85 -14.69 -2.68
CA ALA A 159 0.93 -15.79 -2.37
C ALA A 159 0.72 -15.95 -0.85
N ALA A 160 1.81 -15.96 -0.07
CA ALA A 160 1.73 -16.10 1.39
C ALA A 160 0.98 -14.95 2.06
N TYR A 161 1.17 -13.72 1.59
CA TYR A 161 0.45 -12.55 2.10
C TYR A 161 -1.05 -12.62 1.77
N VAL A 162 -1.40 -12.98 0.52
CA VAL A 162 -2.80 -13.18 0.09
C VAL A 162 -3.48 -14.23 0.97
N GLU A 163 -2.85 -15.38 1.19
CA GLU A 163 -3.38 -16.44 2.06
C GLU A 163 -3.57 -15.97 3.51
N GLY A 164 -2.57 -15.28 4.06
CA GLY A 164 -2.59 -14.77 5.43
C GLY A 164 -3.75 -13.81 5.65
N LEU A 165 -3.82 -12.75 4.82
CA LEU A 165 -4.85 -11.72 4.89
C LEU A 165 -6.26 -12.29 4.73
N GLN A 166 -6.46 -13.15 3.72
CA GLN A 166 -7.77 -13.74 3.44
C GLN A 166 -8.21 -14.77 4.49
N SER A 167 -7.27 -15.41 5.19
CA SER A 167 -7.60 -16.30 6.31
C SER A 167 -8.18 -15.56 7.51
N ALA A 168 -7.98 -14.24 7.61
CA ALA A 168 -8.63 -13.37 8.61
C ALA A 168 -9.99 -12.82 8.12
N GLY A 169 -10.48 -13.26 6.95
CA GLY A 169 -11.75 -12.83 6.38
C GLY A 169 -11.71 -11.50 5.64
N VAL A 170 -10.52 -10.93 5.41
CA VAL A 170 -10.33 -9.70 4.63
C VAL A 170 -9.91 -10.06 3.20
N ALA A 171 -10.65 -9.58 2.20
CA ALA A 171 -10.32 -9.82 0.80
C ALA A 171 -8.98 -9.14 0.45
N ALA A 172 -8.05 -9.90 -0.12
CA ALA A 172 -6.81 -9.35 -0.67
C ALA A 172 -7.07 -8.74 -2.06
N CYS A 173 -6.29 -7.72 -2.39
CA CYS A 173 -6.31 -7.08 -3.69
C CYS A 173 -4.87 -6.86 -4.17
N THR A 174 -4.44 -7.74 -5.06
CA THR A 174 -3.07 -7.74 -5.57
C THR A 174 -2.85 -6.62 -6.56
N LYS A 175 -1.74 -5.88 -6.46
CA LYS A 175 -1.50 -4.67 -7.27
C LYS A 175 -0.02 -4.49 -7.68
N HIS A 176 0.32 -3.73 -8.72
CA HIS A 176 -0.58 -3.02 -9.63
C HIS A 176 -0.45 -3.67 -11.01
N PHE A 177 -1.49 -4.37 -11.46
CA PHE A 177 -1.45 -5.19 -12.66
C PHE A 177 -1.28 -4.35 -13.95
N PRO A 178 -0.43 -4.75 -14.91
CA PRO A 178 0.32 -6.00 -14.99
C PRO A 178 1.71 -6.00 -14.31
N GLY A 179 2.09 -4.93 -13.61
CA GLY A 179 3.34 -4.79 -12.89
C GLY A 179 3.91 -3.38 -13.04
N HIS A 180 4.18 -2.69 -11.93
CA HIS A 180 4.64 -1.29 -11.88
C HIS A 180 6.07 -1.15 -11.34
N GLY A 181 6.82 -2.24 -11.33
CA GLY A 181 8.14 -2.31 -10.71
C GLY A 181 9.30 -1.84 -11.58
N ASP A 182 9.12 -1.77 -12.91
CA ASP A 182 10.14 -1.34 -13.88
C ASP A 182 9.84 0.06 -14.47
N THR A 183 9.71 1.05 -13.60
CA THR A 183 9.51 2.45 -14.00
C THR A 183 10.47 3.37 -13.27
N ALA A 184 10.81 4.50 -13.90
CA ALA A 184 11.47 5.65 -13.25
C ALA A 184 10.53 6.86 -13.10
N VAL A 185 9.27 6.73 -13.54
CA VAL A 185 8.25 7.77 -13.54
C VAL A 185 7.13 7.41 -12.57
N ASP A 186 6.68 8.38 -11.78
CA ASP A 186 5.57 8.23 -10.86
C ASP A 186 4.21 8.47 -11.55
N SER A 187 3.31 7.48 -11.48
CA SER A 187 1.95 7.55 -12.01
C SER A 187 1.07 8.62 -11.36
N HIS A 188 1.44 9.11 -10.18
CA HIS A 188 0.73 10.23 -9.55
C HIS A 188 0.95 11.56 -10.28
N HIS A 189 2.01 11.68 -11.09
CA HIS A 189 2.42 12.95 -11.73
C HIS A 189 2.44 12.89 -13.27
N ALA A 190 2.64 11.71 -13.85
CA ALA A 190 2.68 11.51 -15.30
C ALA A 190 2.34 10.07 -15.64
N LEU A 191 1.98 9.77 -16.90
CA LEU A 191 1.73 8.40 -17.35
C LEU A 191 3.07 7.65 -17.50
N PRO A 192 3.38 6.66 -16.64
CA PRO A 192 4.60 5.87 -16.77
C PRO A 192 4.49 4.93 -17.96
N ARG A 193 5.60 4.72 -18.65
CA ARG A 193 5.70 3.79 -19.78
C ARG A 193 6.65 2.66 -19.41
N ILE A 194 6.18 1.43 -19.55
CA ILE A 194 7.00 0.23 -19.35
C ILE A 194 7.28 -0.37 -20.72
N ASP A 195 8.55 -0.36 -21.14
CA ASP A 195 9.01 -0.76 -22.48
C ASP A 195 9.49 -2.22 -22.56
N VAL A 196 9.07 -3.07 -21.62
CA VAL A 196 9.42 -4.50 -21.62
C VAL A 196 8.74 -5.23 -22.78
N ASP A 197 9.41 -6.24 -23.32
CA ASP A 197 8.81 -7.15 -24.30
C ASP A 197 7.86 -8.16 -23.62
N LEU A 198 7.08 -8.89 -24.44
CA LEU A 198 6.12 -9.87 -23.92
C LEU A 198 6.83 -11.01 -23.17
N ASP A 199 7.97 -11.48 -23.67
CA ASP A 199 8.70 -12.57 -23.01
C ASP A 199 9.14 -12.19 -21.59
N THR A 200 9.66 -10.96 -21.42
CA THR A 200 9.99 -10.39 -20.12
C THR A 200 8.74 -10.25 -19.26
N LEU A 201 7.67 -9.66 -19.80
CA LEU A 201 6.38 -9.51 -19.11
C LEU A 201 5.89 -10.85 -18.52
N HIS A 202 5.92 -11.92 -19.32
CA HIS A 202 5.50 -13.26 -18.88
C HIS A 202 6.46 -13.88 -17.87
N ALA A 203 7.78 -13.66 -18.03
CA ALA A 203 8.81 -14.28 -17.22
C ALA A 203 9.08 -13.55 -15.89
N ARG A 204 8.72 -12.26 -15.78
CA ARG A 204 9.02 -11.42 -14.61
C ARG A 204 7.78 -10.79 -13.99
N GLU A 205 7.08 -9.94 -14.72
CA GLU A 205 5.99 -9.10 -14.20
C GLU A 205 4.75 -9.93 -13.82
N LEU A 206 4.36 -10.89 -14.67
CA LEU A 206 3.14 -11.67 -14.47
C LEU A 206 3.30 -12.84 -13.50
N VAL A 207 4.53 -13.24 -13.17
CA VAL A 207 4.77 -14.41 -12.32
C VAL A 207 4.16 -14.23 -10.92
N PRO A 208 4.34 -13.09 -10.22
CA PRO A 208 3.65 -12.84 -8.95
C PRO A 208 2.12 -12.79 -9.07
N PHE A 209 1.57 -12.26 -10.16
CA PHE A 209 0.12 -12.26 -10.36
C PHE A 209 -0.44 -13.66 -10.59
N ARG A 210 0.26 -14.53 -11.34
CA ARG A 210 -0.11 -15.95 -11.47
C ARG A 210 -0.10 -16.65 -10.10
N ALA A 211 0.90 -16.38 -9.27
CA ALA A 211 0.96 -16.91 -7.90
C ALA A 211 -0.19 -16.39 -7.02
N ALA A 212 -0.54 -15.10 -7.12
CA ALA A 212 -1.67 -14.51 -6.40
C ALA A 212 -3.02 -15.11 -6.82
N ILE A 213 -3.22 -15.32 -8.12
CA ILE A 213 -4.42 -15.96 -8.66
C ILE A 213 -4.52 -17.41 -8.16
N ALA A 214 -3.42 -18.16 -8.20
CA ALA A 214 -3.36 -19.53 -7.67
C ALA A 214 -3.62 -19.60 -6.15
N ALA A 215 -3.17 -18.59 -5.39
CA ALA A 215 -3.48 -18.42 -3.97
C ALA A 215 -4.93 -17.97 -3.70
N GLY A 216 -5.72 -17.71 -4.74
CA GLY A 216 -7.13 -17.35 -4.65
C GLY A 216 -7.37 -15.88 -4.28
N SER A 217 -6.51 -14.97 -4.73
CA SER A 217 -6.69 -13.52 -4.54
C SER A 217 -8.08 -13.07 -5.00
N ARG A 218 -8.82 -12.40 -4.11
CA ARG A 218 -10.22 -12.01 -4.36
C ARG A 218 -10.36 -10.79 -5.26
N SER A 219 -9.33 -9.96 -5.32
CA SER A 219 -9.31 -8.75 -6.16
C SER A 219 -7.93 -8.55 -6.80
N VAL A 220 -7.89 -7.88 -7.95
CA VAL A 220 -6.67 -7.39 -8.60
C VAL A 220 -6.87 -5.93 -8.96
N MET A 221 -5.93 -5.07 -8.59
CA MET A 221 -5.93 -3.66 -8.95
C MET A 221 -5.07 -3.43 -10.19
N SER A 222 -5.61 -2.75 -11.20
CA SER A 222 -4.84 -2.35 -12.40
C SER A 222 -3.90 -1.17 -12.11
N ALA A 223 -2.88 -0.99 -12.93
CA ALA A 223 -1.97 0.15 -12.88
C ALA A 223 -2.27 1.18 -13.98
N HIS A 224 -2.09 2.46 -13.70
CA HIS A 224 -2.14 3.51 -14.73
C HIS A 224 -0.81 3.65 -15.46
N ILE A 225 -0.41 2.59 -16.16
CA ILE A 225 0.85 2.53 -16.93
C ILE A 225 0.58 2.21 -18.39
N LEU A 226 1.36 2.79 -19.29
CA LEU A 226 1.38 2.42 -20.70
C LEU A 226 2.30 1.22 -20.90
N LEU A 227 1.77 0.16 -21.50
CA LEU A 227 2.52 -1.06 -21.83
C LEU A 227 2.43 -1.33 -23.34
N PRO A 228 3.34 -0.74 -24.14
CA PRO A 228 3.23 -0.66 -25.60
C PRO A 228 3.28 -2.02 -26.30
N ALA A 229 3.89 -3.02 -25.68
CA ALA A 229 3.90 -4.40 -26.17
C ALA A 229 2.49 -5.01 -26.29
N LEU A 230 1.50 -4.49 -25.52
CA LEU A 230 0.10 -4.93 -25.56
C LEU A 230 -0.86 -3.84 -26.05
N ASP A 231 -0.72 -2.61 -25.57
CA ASP A 231 -1.50 -1.47 -26.01
C ASP A 231 -0.63 -0.19 -26.01
N PRO A 232 -0.23 0.30 -27.20
CA PRO A 232 0.61 1.49 -27.31
C PRO A 232 -0.15 2.79 -27.10
N THR A 233 -1.47 2.75 -26.93
CA THR A 233 -2.33 3.94 -26.89
C THR A 233 -2.99 4.17 -25.54
N ARG A 234 -3.36 3.10 -24.83
CA ARG A 234 -4.12 3.20 -23.59
C ARG A 234 -3.34 2.63 -22.42
N PRO A 235 -3.41 3.27 -21.24
CA PRO A 235 -2.88 2.69 -20.03
C PRO A 235 -3.58 1.36 -19.70
N ALA A 236 -2.93 0.49 -18.94
CA ALA A 236 -3.44 -0.84 -18.57
C ALA A 236 -4.86 -0.78 -17.98
N THR A 237 -5.16 0.19 -17.12
CA THR A 237 -6.50 0.44 -16.57
C THR A 237 -7.59 0.66 -17.62
N LEU A 238 -7.25 1.18 -18.80
CA LEU A 238 -8.20 1.51 -19.87
C LEU A 238 -8.07 0.58 -21.09
N SER A 239 -7.24 -0.47 -21.01
CA SER A 239 -6.95 -1.35 -22.16
C SER A 239 -7.71 -2.69 -22.06
N PRO A 240 -8.66 -2.97 -22.98
CA PRO A 240 -9.29 -4.28 -23.12
C PRO A 240 -8.29 -5.41 -23.36
N GLN A 241 -7.20 -5.14 -24.08
CA GLN A 241 -6.14 -6.13 -24.32
C GLN A 241 -5.49 -6.58 -23.01
N ILE A 242 -5.37 -5.69 -22.04
CA ILE A 242 -4.71 -5.98 -20.76
C ILE A 242 -5.71 -6.50 -19.72
N LEU A 243 -6.83 -5.80 -19.47
CA LEU A 243 -7.78 -6.24 -18.44
C LEU A 243 -8.61 -7.45 -18.89
N THR A 244 -9.07 -7.47 -20.13
CA THR A 244 -9.87 -8.59 -20.64
C THR A 244 -8.98 -9.65 -21.29
N GLY A 245 -8.12 -9.27 -22.24
CA GLY A 245 -7.28 -10.22 -22.98
C GLY A 245 -6.26 -10.93 -22.09
N LEU A 246 -5.42 -10.18 -21.38
CA LEU A 246 -4.39 -10.77 -20.54
C LEU A 246 -4.95 -11.28 -19.20
N LEU A 247 -5.57 -10.42 -18.38
CA LEU A 247 -5.98 -10.81 -17.02
C LEU A 247 -7.18 -11.78 -17.01
N ARG A 248 -8.30 -11.41 -17.65
CA ARG A 248 -9.52 -12.25 -17.64
C ARG A 248 -9.35 -13.52 -18.46
N GLN A 249 -8.86 -13.42 -19.70
CA GLN A 249 -8.83 -14.55 -20.64
C GLN A 249 -7.56 -15.40 -20.50
N GLU A 250 -6.36 -14.82 -20.63
CA GLU A 250 -5.13 -15.61 -20.61
C GLU A 250 -4.77 -16.14 -19.21
N LEU A 251 -4.84 -15.28 -18.19
CA LEU A 251 -4.58 -15.69 -16.80
C LEU A 251 -5.77 -16.39 -16.14
N GLY A 252 -6.96 -16.34 -16.76
CA GLY A 252 -8.18 -16.98 -16.25
C GLY A 252 -8.68 -16.40 -14.93
N TYR A 253 -8.44 -15.10 -14.68
CA TYR A 253 -8.80 -14.49 -13.41
C TYR A 253 -10.31 -14.24 -13.30
N GLU A 254 -11.00 -14.85 -12.34
CA GLU A 254 -12.46 -14.68 -12.16
C GLU A 254 -12.87 -13.75 -11.01
N GLY A 255 -11.91 -13.21 -10.26
CA GLY A 255 -12.20 -12.28 -9.17
C GLY A 255 -12.54 -10.86 -9.64
N LEU A 256 -12.58 -9.93 -8.68
CA LEU A 256 -12.87 -8.53 -8.92
C LEU A 256 -11.66 -7.82 -9.55
N ILE A 257 -11.86 -7.11 -10.66
CA ILE A 257 -10.85 -6.20 -11.20
C ILE A 257 -11.21 -4.78 -10.72
N VAL A 258 -10.33 -4.12 -9.97
CA VAL A 258 -10.52 -2.74 -9.53
C VAL A 258 -9.50 -1.83 -10.19
N THR A 259 -9.86 -0.58 -10.48
CA THR A 259 -8.88 0.40 -10.97
C THR A 259 -7.96 0.87 -9.85
N ASP A 260 -6.76 1.36 -10.18
CA ASP A 260 -6.07 2.31 -9.28
C ASP A 260 -6.88 3.62 -9.17
N GLY A 261 -6.45 4.53 -8.30
CA GLY A 261 -7.15 5.80 -8.05
C GLY A 261 -7.37 6.60 -9.34
N MET A 262 -8.62 6.77 -9.76
CA MET A 262 -8.95 7.41 -11.05
C MET A 262 -8.58 8.90 -11.12
N GLU A 263 -8.31 9.50 -9.96
CA GLU A 263 -7.94 10.90 -9.78
C GLU A 263 -6.48 11.18 -10.08
N MET A 264 -5.66 10.13 -10.21
CA MET A 264 -4.25 10.25 -10.55
C MET A 264 -4.10 10.86 -11.95
N ASP A 265 -3.10 11.73 -12.12
CA ASP A 265 -2.89 12.53 -13.33
C ASP A 265 -2.77 11.69 -14.61
N ALA A 266 -2.23 10.47 -14.50
CA ALA A 266 -2.14 9.50 -15.59
C ALA A 266 -3.50 9.19 -16.26
N ILE A 267 -4.61 9.34 -15.53
CA ILE A 267 -5.97 9.21 -16.05
C ILE A 267 -6.68 10.57 -16.07
N ALA A 268 -6.76 11.26 -14.94
CA ALA A 268 -7.54 12.48 -14.77
C ALA A 268 -7.08 13.59 -15.72
N GLY A 269 -5.76 13.75 -15.90
CA GLY A 269 -5.18 14.80 -16.76
C GLY A 269 -5.38 14.56 -18.26
N THR A 270 -5.61 13.32 -18.69
CA THR A 270 -5.72 12.96 -20.13
C THR A 270 -7.15 12.65 -20.55
N TYR A 271 -7.88 11.89 -19.73
CA TYR A 271 -9.22 11.38 -20.07
C TYR A 271 -10.32 12.07 -19.26
N GLY A 272 -10.00 12.63 -18.08
CA GLY A 272 -10.99 12.99 -17.07
C GLY A 272 -11.56 11.76 -16.36
N ILE A 273 -12.04 11.96 -15.13
CA ILE A 273 -12.47 10.84 -14.27
C ILE A 273 -13.76 10.18 -14.77
N GLU A 274 -14.70 10.92 -15.36
CA GLU A 274 -15.96 10.37 -15.88
C GLU A 274 -15.72 9.47 -17.08
N ARG A 275 -15.04 9.99 -18.11
CA ARG A 275 -14.76 9.23 -19.33
C ARG A 275 -13.77 8.11 -19.05
N GLY A 276 -12.77 8.35 -18.21
CA GLY A 276 -11.86 7.31 -17.72
C GLY A 276 -12.61 6.16 -17.06
N SER A 277 -13.61 6.43 -16.21
CA SER A 277 -14.39 5.38 -15.53
C SER A 277 -15.22 4.56 -16.50
N VAL A 278 -15.87 5.20 -17.48
CA VAL A 278 -16.60 4.49 -18.54
C VAL A 278 -15.65 3.59 -19.34
N LEU A 279 -14.48 4.11 -19.73
CA LEU A 279 -13.46 3.35 -20.47
C LEU A 279 -12.90 2.18 -19.65
N ALA A 280 -12.68 2.36 -18.35
CA ALA A 280 -12.20 1.29 -17.47
C ALA A 280 -13.20 0.15 -17.36
N ILE A 281 -14.49 0.46 -17.12
CA ILE A 281 -15.54 -0.57 -17.10
C ILE A 281 -15.63 -1.28 -18.46
N ALA A 282 -15.61 -0.52 -19.56
CA ALA A 282 -15.62 -1.08 -20.90
C ALA A 282 -14.39 -1.97 -21.20
N ALA A 283 -13.23 -1.66 -20.62
CA ALA A 283 -12.00 -2.43 -20.78
C ALA A 283 -12.01 -3.75 -19.99
N GLY A 284 -12.80 -3.85 -18.92
CA GLY A 284 -12.91 -5.05 -18.10
C GLY A 284 -12.73 -4.82 -16.60
N ALA A 285 -12.55 -3.57 -16.14
CA ALA A 285 -12.62 -3.27 -14.71
C ALA A 285 -14.05 -3.47 -14.20
N ASP A 286 -14.18 -3.96 -12.98
CA ASP A 286 -15.44 -4.25 -12.30
C ASP A 286 -15.77 -3.21 -11.22
N ALA A 287 -14.74 -2.56 -10.67
CA ALA A 287 -14.87 -1.53 -9.65
C ALA A 287 -13.96 -0.33 -9.95
N ILE A 288 -14.42 0.85 -9.58
CA ILE A 288 -13.74 2.13 -9.78
C ILE A 288 -13.27 2.68 -8.43
N CYS A 289 -11.95 2.75 -8.23
CA CYS A 289 -11.36 3.39 -7.06
C CYS A 289 -11.31 4.92 -7.25
N VAL A 290 -11.92 5.66 -6.34
CA VAL A 290 -11.95 7.12 -6.32
C VAL A 290 -11.99 7.61 -4.87
N GLY A 291 -11.44 8.79 -4.58
CA GLY A 291 -11.47 9.33 -3.21
C GLY A 291 -10.13 9.42 -2.52
N GLY A 292 -9.00 9.28 -3.21
CA GLY A 292 -7.71 9.72 -2.68
C GLY A 292 -7.75 11.24 -2.41
N GLY A 293 -8.26 12.01 -3.37
CA GLY A 293 -8.43 13.46 -3.31
C GLY A 293 -9.88 13.97 -3.40
N LEU A 294 -10.75 13.37 -4.22
CA LEU A 294 -12.15 13.80 -4.41
C LEU A 294 -13.11 12.94 -3.58
N ALA A 295 -13.60 13.50 -2.49
CA ALA A 295 -14.24 12.75 -1.42
C ALA A 295 -15.66 13.27 -1.09
N ASP A 296 -16.36 13.80 -2.09
CA ASP A 296 -17.68 14.43 -1.97
C ASP A 296 -18.79 13.68 -2.73
N GLU A 297 -20.05 14.01 -2.38
CA GLU A 297 -21.24 13.44 -3.01
C GLU A 297 -21.32 13.77 -4.50
N GLU A 298 -20.89 14.97 -4.91
CA GLU A 298 -20.98 15.43 -6.29
C GLU A 298 -20.15 14.55 -7.23
N THR A 299 -18.95 14.15 -6.80
CA THR A 299 -18.07 13.24 -7.52
C THR A 299 -18.76 11.89 -7.76
N VAL A 300 -19.38 11.32 -6.74
CA VAL A 300 -20.12 10.05 -6.87
C VAL A 300 -21.28 10.17 -7.85
N LEU A 301 -22.04 11.28 -7.79
CA LEU A 301 -23.16 11.52 -8.69
C LEU A 301 -22.71 11.70 -10.14
N ARG A 302 -21.62 12.45 -10.37
CA ARG A 302 -21.05 12.66 -11.71
C ARG A 302 -20.58 11.35 -12.35
N LEU A 303 -19.86 10.52 -11.60
CA LEU A 303 -19.38 9.22 -12.09
C LEU A 303 -20.55 8.27 -12.39
N ARG A 304 -21.54 8.20 -11.49
CA ARG A 304 -22.77 7.44 -11.72
C ARG A 304 -23.48 7.90 -12.99
N ASP A 305 -23.68 9.21 -13.14
CA ASP A 305 -24.42 9.78 -14.26
C ASP A 305 -23.68 9.58 -15.59
N ALA A 306 -22.34 9.60 -15.57
CA ALA A 306 -21.51 9.26 -16.73
C ALA A 306 -21.70 7.80 -17.16
N LEU A 307 -21.66 6.85 -16.23
CA LEU A 307 -21.91 5.43 -16.51
C LEU A 307 -23.33 5.18 -17.04
N VAL A 308 -24.34 5.77 -16.40
CA VAL A 308 -25.74 5.67 -16.84
C VAL A 308 -25.92 6.26 -18.24
N THR A 309 -25.31 7.41 -18.50
CA THR A 309 -25.37 8.06 -19.82
C THR A 309 -24.72 7.18 -20.88
N ALA A 310 -23.52 6.65 -20.61
CA ALA A 310 -22.81 5.77 -21.54
C ALA A 310 -23.61 4.52 -21.89
N VAL A 311 -24.35 3.94 -20.93
CA VAL A 311 -25.27 2.83 -21.22
C VAL A 311 -26.42 3.27 -22.11
N ARG A 312 -27.08 4.39 -21.77
CA ARG A 312 -28.24 4.90 -22.52
C ARG A 312 -27.90 5.33 -23.94
N THR A 313 -26.67 5.79 -24.19
CA THR A 313 -26.19 6.18 -25.53
C THR A 313 -25.59 5.01 -26.32
N GLY A 314 -25.43 3.84 -25.71
CA GLY A 314 -24.84 2.65 -26.33
C GLY A 314 -23.31 2.65 -26.38
N GLU A 315 -22.64 3.58 -25.70
CA GLU A 315 -21.18 3.63 -25.55
C GLU A 315 -20.65 2.50 -24.64
N LEU A 316 -21.43 2.14 -23.62
CA LEU A 316 -21.16 1.03 -22.72
C LEU A 316 -22.31 0.01 -22.80
N PRO A 317 -22.07 -1.26 -23.15
CA PRO A 317 -23.12 -2.28 -23.09
C PRO A 317 -23.70 -2.41 -21.68
N GLU A 318 -25.03 -2.43 -21.54
CA GLU A 318 -25.70 -2.58 -20.23
C GLU A 318 -25.27 -3.88 -19.53
N GLU A 319 -25.13 -4.97 -20.28
CA GLU A 319 -24.66 -6.27 -19.79
C GLU A 319 -23.24 -6.20 -19.18
N ARG A 320 -22.37 -5.32 -19.71
CA ARG A 320 -21.02 -5.14 -19.18
C ARG A 320 -21.06 -4.49 -17.81
N LEU A 321 -21.89 -3.45 -17.64
CA LEU A 321 -22.07 -2.80 -16.34
C LEU A 321 -22.72 -3.74 -15.32
N ALA A 322 -23.71 -4.53 -15.74
CA ALA A 322 -24.36 -5.52 -14.91
C ALA A 322 -23.38 -6.62 -14.44
N ASP A 323 -22.50 -7.12 -15.33
CA ASP A 323 -21.45 -8.09 -14.96
C ASP A 323 -20.47 -7.50 -13.92
N ALA A 324 -20.00 -6.27 -14.14
CA ALA A 324 -19.13 -5.56 -13.20
C ALA A 324 -19.79 -5.43 -11.81
N ALA A 325 -21.04 -4.95 -11.77
CA ALA A 325 -21.80 -4.81 -10.53
C ALA A 325 -22.05 -6.17 -9.85
N ALA A 326 -22.29 -7.24 -10.62
CA ALA A 326 -22.45 -8.60 -10.10
C ALA A 326 -21.18 -9.11 -9.42
N ARG A 327 -19.99 -8.84 -9.99
CA ARG A 327 -18.69 -9.20 -9.39
C ARG A 327 -18.42 -8.44 -8.08
N VAL A 328 -18.77 -7.15 -8.01
CA VAL A 328 -18.71 -6.38 -6.75
C VAL A 328 -19.61 -7.00 -5.68
N ARG A 329 -20.86 -7.31 -6.02
CA ARG A 329 -21.81 -7.95 -5.09
C ARG A 329 -21.39 -9.37 -4.69
N ALA A 330 -20.73 -10.11 -5.59
CA ALA A 330 -20.19 -11.43 -5.29
C ALA A 330 -19.05 -11.34 -4.24
N LEU A 331 -18.17 -10.34 -4.36
CA LEU A 331 -17.15 -10.07 -3.36
C LEU A 331 -17.76 -9.66 -2.01
N ALA A 332 -18.74 -8.74 -2.02
CA ALA A 332 -19.51 -8.34 -0.84
C ALA A 332 -20.14 -9.56 -0.11
N SER A 333 -20.76 -10.45 -0.89
CA SER A 333 -21.35 -11.68 -0.36
C SER A 333 -20.29 -12.64 0.21
N TRP A 334 -19.09 -12.70 -0.40
CA TRP A 334 -17.99 -13.51 0.12
C TRP A 334 -17.47 -12.98 1.45
N THR A 335 -17.25 -11.67 1.57
CA THR A 335 -16.75 -11.06 2.82
C THR A 335 -17.77 -11.19 3.95
N GLN A 336 -19.07 -11.05 3.67
CA GLN A 336 -20.13 -11.28 4.65
C GLN A 336 -20.12 -12.71 5.20
N ARG A 337 -19.97 -13.72 4.33
CA ARG A 337 -19.84 -15.13 4.75
C ARG A 337 -18.57 -15.38 5.55
N ALA A 338 -17.44 -14.82 5.11
CA ALA A 338 -16.16 -14.96 5.81
C ALA A 338 -16.24 -14.38 7.23
N ARG A 339 -16.83 -13.20 7.39
CA ARG A 339 -17.12 -12.58 8.70
C ARG A 339 -18.02 -13.46 9.56
N GLY A 340 -19.11 -13.99 9.00
CA GLY A 340 -20.03 -14.87 9.72
C GLY A 340 -19.36 -16.16 10.21
N ALA A 341 -18.45 -16.74 9.43
CA ALA A 341 -17.66 -17.89 9.84
C ALA A 341 -16.68 -17.57 10.97
N ALA A 342 -16.05 -16.39 10.94
CA ALA A 342 -15.14 -15.93 12.00
C ALA A 342 -15.87 -15.63 13.33
N SER A 343 -17.15 -15.21 13.27
CA SER A 343 -17.97 -14.94 14.46
C SER A 343 -18.71 -16.16 15.03
N ALA A 344 -18.56 -17.35 14.42
CA ALA A 344 -19.25 -18.56 14.87
C ALA A 344 -18.68 -19.09 16.20
N PRO A 345 -19.52 -19.50 17.18
CA PRO A 345 -19.04 -20.07 18.43
C PRO A 345 -18.21 -21.34 18.18
N GLY A 346 -16.94 -21.31 18.58
CA GLY A 346 -15.94 -22.38 18.33
C GLY A 346 -14.84 -22.02 17.33
N ALA A 347 -14.91 -20.85 16.67
CA ALA A 347 -13.83 -20.35 15.80
C ALA A 347 -12.54 -20.02 16.59
N ASP A 348 -12.64 -19.72 17.88
CA ASP A 348 -11.51 -19.60 18.81
C ASP A 348 -11.05 -20.97 19.31
N THR A 349 -10.37 -21.75 18.46
CA THR A 349 -9.54 -22.89 18.90
C THR A 349 -8.34 -23.14 18.00
N GLN A 350 -7.58 -22.10 17.64
CA GLN A 350 -6.14 -22.23 17.35
C GLN A 350 -5.36 -20.96 17.77
N GLU A 351 -5.64 -20.43 18.96
CA GLU A 351 -4.58 -19.74 19.70
C GLU A 351 -3.59 -20.80 20.17
N GLY A 352 -2.46 -20.92 19.49
CA GLY A 352 -1.31 -21.73 19.93
C GLY A 352 -1.07 -22.99 19.11
N THR A 353 -0.07 -22.93 18.23
CA THR A 353 0.90 -24.01 17.90
C THR A 353 1.92 -23.57 16.85
N ALA A 354 1.67 -22.46 16.11
CA ALA A 354 2.72 -21.81 15.33
C ALA A 354 3.50 -20.81 16.20
N PRO A 355 4.85 -20.86 16.25
CA PRO A 355 5.63 -19.85 16.96
C PRO A 355 5.37 -18.46 16.36
N GLY A 356 4.89 -17.50 17.16
CA GLY A 356 4.87 -16.08 16.80
C GLY A 356 3.52 -15.43 16.45
N THR A 357 2.37 -16.08 16.60
CA THR A 357 1.05 -15.49 16.25
C THR A 357 0.48 -14.47 17.26
N GLY A 358 1.34 -13.84 18.07
CA GLY A 358 0.94 -12.92 19.15
C GLY A 358 1.17 -11.44 18.83
N ALA A 359 0.72 -10.57 19.76
CA ALA A 359 1.15 -9.18 19.82
C ALA A 359 2.68 -9.11 19.73
N GLY A 360 3.20 -8.47 18.68
CA GLY A 360 4.64 -8.33 18.44
C GLY A 360 5.22 -9.05 17.22
N ILE A 361 4.43 -9.82 16.45
CA ILE A 361 4.95 -10.49 15.23
C ILE A 361 5.59 -9.53 14.22
N GLY A 362 5.07 -8.31 14.11
CA GLY A 362 5.68 -7.27 13.28
C GLY A 362 7.06 -6.84 13.78
N LEU A 363 7.25 -6.70 15.09
CA LEU A 363 8.57 -6.40 15.66
C LEU A 363 9.54 -7.58 15.51
N ILE A 364 9.06 -8.82 15.67
CA ILE A 364 9.86 -10.03 15.40
C ILE A 364 10.35 -10.02 13.94
N ALA A 365 9.46 -9.73 13.00
CA ALA A 365 9.82 -9.63 11.59
C ALA A 365 10.80 -8.49 11.31
N ALA A 366 10.57 -7.30 11.87
CA ALA A 366 11.47 -6.16 11.72
C ALA A 366 12.88 -6.45 12.27
N ARG A 367 12.99 -7.07 13.45
CA ARG A 367 14.28 -7.50 14.04
C ARG A 367 15.03 -8.48 13.15
N ARG A 368 14.31 -9.44 12.54
CA ARG A 368 14.90 -10.41 11.61
C ARG A 368 15.33 -9.77 10.29
N ALA A 369 14.67 -8.69 9.86
CA ALA A 369 14.96 -7.98 8.62
C ALA A 369 16.16 -7.03 8.71
N VAL A 370 16.60 -6.68 9.92
CA VAL A 370 17.76 -5.80 10.11
C VAL A 370 19.03 -6.49 9.61
N THR A 371 19.74 -5.81 8.71
CA THR A 371 21.09 -6.21 8.31
C THR A 371 22.09 -5.20 8.82
N VAL A 372 23.23 -5.70 9.29
CA VAL A 372 24.30 -4.90 9.88
C VAL A 372 25.60 -5.15 9.12
N THR A 373 26.21 -4.08 8.64
CA THR A 373 27.55 -4.11 8.03
C THR A 373 28.50 -3.28 8.88
N GLY A 374 29.66 -3.85 9.19
CA GLY A 374 30.62 -3.25 10.11
C GLY A 374 30.27 -3.53 11.58
N ALA A 375 30.94 -2.82 12.49
CA ALA A 375 30.76 -2.95 13.92
C ALA A 375 31.10 -1.64 14.62
N ALA A 376 30.34 -1.32 15.66
CA ALA A 376 30.63 -0.24 16.57
C ALA A 376 30.25 -0.64 17.99
N GLU A 377 30.86 0.02 18.98
CA GLU A 377 30.41 -0.09 20.36
C GLU A 377 28.97 0.43 20.49
N PRO A 378 28.11 -0.30 21.23
CA PRO A 378 26.76 0.14 21.53
C PRO A 378 26.73 1.54 22.13
N LEU A 379 25.75 2.36 21.73
CA LEU A 379 25.54 3.67 22.31
C LEU A 379 24.95 3.57 23.73
N ASP A 380 25.61 4.20 24.68
CA ASP A 380 25.18 4.37 26.07
C ASP A 380 24.90 5.85 26.46
N ALA A 381 25.19 6.79 25.55
CA ALA A 381 24.98 8.22 25.72
C ALA A 381 24.10 8.79 24.59
N PRO A 382 23.33 9.87 24.86
CA PRO A 382 22.37 10.39 23.88
C PRO A 382 23.02 10.94 22.60
N PRO A 383 22.69 10.39 21.42
CA PRO A 383 23.27 10.85 20.15
C PRO A 383 22.62 12.14 19.63
N TYR A 384 23.19 12.63 18.53
CA TYR A 384 22.53 13.53 17.61
C TYR A 384 22.06 12.76 16.37
N VAL A 385 20.75 12.74 16.11
CA VAL A 385 20.15 12.06 14.96
C VAL A 385 19.95 13.07 13.83
N ALA A 386 20.61 12.84 12.69
CA ALA A 386 20.46 13.64 11.48
C ALA A 386 19.59 12.87 10.48
N ALA A 387 18.33 13.28 10.30
CA ALA A 387 17.41 12.66 9.35
C ALA A 387 17.50 13.33 7.98
N LEU A 388 18.19 12.70 7.04
CA LEU A 388 18.34 13.16 5.66
C LEU A 388 17.10 12.74 4.87
N THR A 389 16.16 13.67 4.71
CA THR A 389 14.81 13.39 4.22
C THR A 389 14.66 13.79 2.76
N PRO A 390 14.34 12.83 1.86
CA PRO A 390 13.97 13.17 0.48
C PRO A 390 12.53 13.70 0.42
N VAL A 391 12.12 14.20 -0.74
CA VAL A 391 10.72 14.56 -1.00
C VAL A 391 9.83 13.32 -0.79
N ALA A 392 8.70 13.51 -0.08
CA ALA A 392 7.81 12.42 0.28
C ALA A 392 7.12 11.77 -0.95
N ASN A 393 6.89 10.46 -0.88
CA ASN A 393 6.10 9.71 -1.86
C ASN A 393 4.61 9.80 -1.48
N ILE A 394 3.75 10.15 -2.44
CA ILE A 394 2.29 10.32 -2.24
C ILE A 394 1.63 9.05 -1.69
N ALA A 395 2.08 7.85 -2.09
CA ALA A 395 1.53 6.60 -1.60
C ALA A 395 1.71 6.42 -0.07
N VAL A 396 2.80 6.96 0.47
CA VAL A 396 3.09 6.95 1.93
C VAL A 396 2.26 8.01 2.64
N GLY A 397 2.07 9.17 2.01
CA GLY A 397 1.45 10.36 2.60
C GLY A 397 2.43 11.14 3.50
N GLU A 398 2.06 12.38 3.85
CA GLU A 398 2.93 13.28 4.65
C GLU A 398 2.77 13.08 6.17
N GLU A 399 1.72 12.37 6.59
CA GLU A 399 1.34 12.26 8.01
C GLU A 399 2.06 11.14 8.77
N THR A 400 2.65 10.17 8.05
CA THR A 400 3.24 8.97 8.65
C THR A 400 4.63 9.26 9.23
N PRO A 401 4.83 9.20 10.56
CA PRO A 401 6.14 9.42 11.15
C PRO A 401 7.08 8.25 10.82
N TRP A 402 8.37 8.57 10.66
CA TRP A 402 9.42 7.60 10.37
C TRP A 402 10.74 8.02 11.03
N GLY A 403 11.74 7.16 10.94
CA GLY A 403 13.07 7.39 11.50
C GLY A 403 13.30 6.65 12.83
N VAL A 404 14.51 6.83 13.39
CA VAL A 404 14.92 6.19 14.66
C VAL A 404 14.93 7.15 15.86
N ALA A 405 14.74 8.45 15.63
CA ALA A 405 14.94 9.48 16.64
C ALA A 405 14.02 9.31 17.86
N ALA A 406 12.73 9.06 17.65
CA ALA A 406 11.77 8.87 18.73
C ALA A 406 12.11 7.63 19.60
N GLU A 407 12.54 6.54 18.96
CA GLU A 407 12.91 5.31 19.65
C GLU A 407 14.24 5.44 20.40
N LEU A 408 15.23 6.11 19.80
CA LEU A 408 16.49 6.44 20.47
C LEU A 408 16.26 7.39 21.65
N ALA A 409 15.37 8.39 21.55
CA ALA A 409 15.04 9.27 22.66
C ALA A 409 14.37 8.53 23.83
N ARG A 410 13.62 7.46 23.55
CA ARG A 410 13.02 6.59 24.57
C ARG A 410 14.07 5.75 25.30
N LEU A 411 15.09 5.25 24.59
CA LEU A 411 16.17 4.44 25.16
C LEU A 411 17.28 5.29 25.81
N LEU A 412 17.58 6.44 25.22
CA LEU A 412 18.64 7.37 25.62
C LEU A 412 18.04 8.79 25.75
N PRO A 413 17.41 9.12 26.89
CA PRO A 413 16.83 10.43 27.13
C PRO A 413 17.84 11.57 26.93
N GLY A 414 17.44 12.60 26.17
CA GLY A 414 18.33 13.69 25.76
C GLY A 414 18.88 13.55 24.34
N THR A 415 18.45 12.52 23.60
CA THR A 415 18.73 12.39 22.16
C THR A 415 18.19 13.62 21.44
N ALA A 416 19.06 14.30 20.71
CA ALA A 416 18.69 15.45 19.88
C ALA A 416 18.49 14.97 18.44
N THR A 417 17.60 15.62 17.69
CA THR A 417 17.32 15.27 16.30
C THR A 417 17.04 16.50 15.47
N ASP A 418 17.38 16.46 14.19
CA ASP A 418 16.96 17.45 13.20
C ASP A 418 16.81 16.81 11.82
N THR A 419 16.07 17.48 10.93
CA THR A 419 15.74 17.01 9.59
C THR A 419 16.41 17.88 8.53
N TYR A 420 17.01 17.23 7.55
CA TYR A 420 17.81 17.89 6.51
C TYR A 420 17.32 17.50 5.12
N GLY A 421 17.09 18.50 4.27
CA GLY A 421 16.77 18.33 2.84
C GLY A 421 17.96 18.67 1.95
N GLY A 422 17.90 18.22 0.69
CA GLY A 422 18.95 18.43 -0.31
C GLY A 422 18.86 19.73 -1.12
N GLU A 423 17.93 20.63 -0.81
CA GLU A 423 17.66 21.85 -1.61
C GLU A 423 18.88 22.77 -1.75
N HIS A 424 19.75 22.79 -0.73
CA HIS A 424 20.94 23.63 -0.66
C HIS A 424 22.24 22.81 -0.78
N GLY A 425 22.16 21.60 -1.34
CA GLY A 425 23.27 20.65 -1.42
C GLY A 425 23.45 19.82 -0.14
N SER A 426 24.66 19.30 0.09
CA SER A 426 24.97 18.43 1.22
C SER A 426 24.85 19.17 2.58
N PRO A 427 24.03 18.68 3.53
CA PRO A 427 23.86 19.29 4.86
C PRO A 427 24.99 18.94 5.86
N ALA A 428 26.04 18.21 5.45
CA ALA A 428 27.00 17.63 6.39
C ALA A 428 27.70 18.65 7.31
N ALA A 429 28.07 19.82 6.78
CA ALA A 429 28.71 20.87 7.59
C ALA A 429 27.77 21.40 8.69
N GLU A 430 26.48 21.52 8.39
CA GLU A 430 25.47 21.95 9.35
C GLU A 430 25.23 20.87 10.41
N VAL A 431 25.10 19.60 9.98
CA VAL A 431 24.97 18.45 10.89
C VAL A 431 26.12 18.41 11.88
N LEU A 432 27.37 18.54 11.43
CA LEU A 432 28.55 18.52 12.31
C LEU A 432 28.54 19.66 13.32
N ARG A 433 28.16 20.87 12.88
CA ARG A 433 28.06 22.05 13.73
C ARG A 433 26.99 21.87 14.82
N THR A 434 25.81 21.34 14.45
CA THR A 434 24.68 21.17 15.38
C THR A 434 24.89 19.98 16.32
N ALA A 435 25.48 18.88 15.84
CA ALA A 435 25.81 17.71 16.67
C ALA A 435 26.80 18.05 17.79
N GLY A 436 27.76 18.95 17.52
CA GLY A 436 28.83 19.31 18.45
C GLY A 436 29.72 18.09 18.75
N GLU A 437 29.78 17.71 20.02
CA GLU A 437 30.54 16.55 20.50
C GLU A 437 29.71 15.26 20.55
N ARG A 438 28.39 15.33 20.31
CA ARG A 438 27.54 14.14 20.32
C ARG A 438 27.90 13.23 19.15
N ARG A 439 27.80 11.93 19.40
CA ARG A 439 27.90 10.91 18.36
C ARG A 439 26.75 11.07 17.36
N VAL A 440 27.07 10.99 16.07
CA VAL A 440 26.10 11.19 14.98
C VAL A 440 25.47 9.87 14.57
N VAL A 441 24.14 9.85 14.49
CA VAL A 441 23.35 8.81 13.83
C VAL A 441 22.73 9.43 12.58
N ALA A 442 23.28 9.14 11.41
CA ALA A 442 22.78 9.63 10.14
C ALA A 442 21.72 8.66 9.61
N VAL A 443 20.48 9.13 9.43
CA VAL A 443 19.35 8.33 8.94
C VAL A 443 19.06 8.77 7.52
N VAL A 444 19.04 7.83 6.59
CA VAL A 444 18.76 8.05 5.17
C VAL A 444 17.63 7.16 4.70
N ARG A 445 17.04 7.53 3.57
CA ARG A 445 16.06 6.73 2.86
C ARG A 445 16.36 6.80 1.37
N ASP A 446 16.56 5.63 0.75
CA ASP A 446 16.86 5.48 -0.66
C ASP A 446 18.09 6.31 -1.09
N ALA A 447 19.18 6.24 -0.32
CA ALA A 447 20.35 7.08 -0.55
C ALA A 447 20.94 6.94 -1.98
N HIS A 448 20.73 5.80 -2.65
CA HIS A 448 21.15 5.57 -4.04
C HIS A 448 20.44 6.47 -5.05
N ARG A 449 19.26 7.03 -4.71
CA ARG A 449 18.49 7.93 -5.59
C ARG A 449 18.86 9.40 -5.41
N HIS A 450 19.63 9.73 -4.37
CA HIS A 450 19.88 11.09 -3.95
C HIS A 450 21.37 11.35 -3.76
N ALA A 451 22.04 11.84 -4.81
CA ALA A 451 23.48 12.11 -4.80
C ALA A 451 23.93 12.95 -3.59
N TRP A 452 23.13 13.95 -3.20
CA TRP A 452 23.41 14.82 -2.05
C TRP A 452 23.48 14.05 -0.71
N MET A 453 22.73 12.94 -0.56
CA MET A 453 22.81 12.10 0.63
C MET A 453 24.13 11.35 0.66
N GLY A 454 24.58 10.82 -0.49
CA GLY A 454 25.89 10.18 -0.61
C GLY A 454 27.03 11.12 -0.22
N GLU A 455 27.04 12.33 -0.81
CA GLU A 455 28.02 13.39 -0.49
C GLU A 455 28.00 13.77 1.00
N ALA A 456 26.81 13.85 1.60
CA ALA A 456 26.65 14.14 3.01
C ALA A 456 27.21 13.03 3.90
N LEU A 457 26.86 11.78 3.63
CA LEU A 457 27.36 10.62 4.38
C LEU A 457 28.88 10.50 4.26
N ASP A 458 29.44 10.69 3.06
CA ASP A 458 30.90 10.62 2.85
C ASP A 458 31.62 11.71 3.65
N THR A 459 31.08 12.93 3.67
CA THR A 459 31.63 14.05 4.46
C THR A 459 31.51 13.79 5.97
N LEU A 460 30.37 13.27 6.43
CA LEU A 460 30.13 12.96 7.85
C LEU A 460 31.07 11.87 8.33
N VAL A 461 31.18 10.76 7.61
CA VAL A 461 32.05 9.63 7.98
C VAL A 461 33.52 10.03 7.94
N ALA A 462 33.94 10.87 6.99
CA ALA A 462 35.32 11.39 6.96
C ALA A 462 35.65 12.25 8.18
N ALA A 463 34.72 13.08 8.65
CA ALA A 463 34.92 13.97 9.81
C ALA A 463 34.69 13.28 11.17
N ARG A 464 33.78 12.31 11.21
CA ARG A 464 33.35 11.54 12.38
C ARG A 464 33.27 10.05 11.99
N PRO A 465 34.40 9.31 11.99
CA PRO A 465 34.43 7.90 11.60
C PRO A 465 33.54 6.97 12.42
N ASP A 466 33.16 7.41 13.62
CA ASP A 466 32.24 6.74 14.54
C ASP A 466 30.76 6.98 14.21
N THR A 467 30.44 7.76 13.17
CA THR A 467 29.08 7.97 12.66
C THR A 467 28.41 6.65 12.35
N ILE A 468 27.21 6.45 12.88
CA ILE A 468 26.34 5.31 12.58
C ILE A 468 25.41 5.71 11.43
N VAL A 469 25.32 4.88 10.39
CA VAL A 469 24.42 5.11 9.26
C VAL A 469 23.25 4.14 9.32
N VAL A 470 22.02 4.65 9.22
CA VAL A 470 20.79 3.85 9.15
C VAL A 470 20.08 4.12 7.83
N GLU A 471 20.02 3.11 6.96
CA GLU A 471 19.26 3.13 5.70
C GLU A 471 17.89 2.49 5.90
N MET A 472 16.83 3.31 5.79
CA MET A 472 15.44 2.90 6.00
C MET A 472 14.65 2.74 4.70
N GLY A 473 15.28 2.87 3.54
CA GLY A 473 14.73 2.60 2.21
C GLY A 473 15.32 1.32 1.60
N LEU A 474 15.60 1.37 0.30
CA LEU A 474 16.30 0.33 -0.45
C LEU A 474 17.82 0.40 -0.17
N PRO A 475 18.44 -0.66 0.39
CA PRO A 475 19.88 -0.67 0.68
C PRO A 475 20.72 -1.02 -0.56
N VAL A 476 20.60 -0.21 -1.62
CA VAL A 476 21.32 -0.39 -2.89
C VAL A 476 22.66 0.35 -2.86
N ALA A 477 22.74 1.48 -2.16
CA ALA A 477 23.98 2.23 -2.02
C ALA A 477 25.01 1.42 -1.20
N PRO A 478 26.32 1.52 -1.51
CA PRO A 478 27.34 0.89 -0.70
C PRO A 478 27.25 1.33 0.77
N PRO A 479 27.41 0.41 1.74
CA PRO A 479 27.37 0.75 3.15
C PRO A 479 28.52 1.70 3.51
N ARG A 480 28.23 2.65 4.41
CA ARG A 480 29.14 3.71 4.86
C ARG A 480 29.23 3.74 6.38
N GLY A 481 30.36 4.23 6.89
CA GLY A 481 30.61 4.36 8.32
C GLY A 481 31.13 3.07 8.97
N ALA A 482 31.51 3.17 10.24
CA ALA A 482 31.94 2.00 11.02
C ALA A 482 30.80 1.02 11.28
N LEU A 483 29.57 1.53 11.37
CA LEU A 483 28.34 0.74 11.53
C LEU A 483 27.29 1.25 10.54
N HIS A 484 26.86 0.36 9.64
CA HIS A 484 25.76 0.59 8.72
C HIS A 484 24.63 -0.41 9.00
N ILE A 485 23.42 0.11 9.20
CA ILE A 485 22.21 -0.67 9.50
C ILE A 485 21.22 -0.44 8.36
N ALA A 486 20.75 -1.51 7.71
CA ALA A 486 19.66 -1.43 6.75
C ALA A 486 18.40 -2.13 7.31
N THR A 487 17.30 -1.41 7.34
CA THR A 487 16.02 -1.86 7.92
C THR A 487 14.98 -2.27 6.88
N HIS A 488 15.27 -2.06 5.59
CA HIS A 488 14.41 -2.47 4.47
C HIS A 488 12.98 -1.87 4.52
N GLY A 489 12.86 -0.64 5.04
CA GLY A 489 11.59 0.06 5.23
C GLY A 489 11.60 0.94 6.48
N ALA A 490 10.70 1.92 6.53
CA ALA A 490 10.72 2.97 7.55
C ALA A 490 9.55 2.91 8.55
N ALA A 491 8.88 1.75 8.66
CA ALA A 491 7.89 1.50 9.71
C ALA A 491 8.44 1.75 11.12
N ARG A 492 7.53 2.06 12.06
CA ARG A 492 7.89 2.26 13.47
C ARG A 492 8.67 1.06 14.02
N VAL A 493 8.22 -0.17 13.76
CA VAL A 493 8.93 -1.38 14.23
C VAL A 493 10.33 -1.56 13.63
N CYS A 494 10.56 -1.07 12.41
CA CYS A 494 11.90 -1.01 11.83
C CYS A 494 12.79 0.00 12.58
N GLY A 495 12.22 1.16 12.95
CA GLY A 495 12.89 2.14 13.80
C GLY A 495 13.25 1.59 15.19
N VAL A 496 12.35 0.83 15.81
CA VAL A 496 12.60 0.14 17.09
C VAL A 496 13.76 -0.85 16.95
N ALA A 497 13.73 -1.72 15.93
CA ALA A 497 14.77 -2.72 15.70
C ALA A 497 16.15 -2.08 15.43
N ALA A 498 16.20 -0.97 14.69
CA ALA A 498 17.43 -0.22 14.49
C ALA A 498 17.94 0.43 15.78
N ALA A 499 17.07 1.05 16.58
CA ALA A 499 17.44 1.65 17.86
C ALA A 499 17.99 0.59 18.84
N GLU A 500 17.33 -0.57 18.93
CA GLU A 500 17.81 -1.74 19.71
C GLU A 500 19.20 -2.20 19.26
N THR A 501 19.44 -2.22 17.95
CA THR A 501 20.75 -2.58 17.37
C THR A 501 21.82 -1.54 17.74
N ILE A 502 21.49 -0.26 17.66
CA ILE A 502 22.40 0.86 17.98
C ILE A 502 22.81 0.85 19.46
N THR A 503 21.87 0.61 20.37
CA THR A 503 22.14 0.62 21.83
C THR A 503 22.56 -0.74 22.38
N GLY A 504 22.61 -1.78 21.54
CA GLY A 504 22.91 -3.15 21.98
C GLY A 504 21.82 -3.77 22.88
N THR A 505 20.64 -3.16 22.93
CA THR A 505 19.53 -3.61 23.78
C THR A 505 18.74 -4.67 23.03
N ARG A 506 18.97 -5.96 23.33
CA ARG A 506 18.04 -7.02 22.90
C ARG A 506 16.89 -7.06 23.90
N ALA A 507 15.78 -6.39 23.62
CA ALA A 507 14.53 -6.75 24.29
C ALA A 507 14.11 -8.13 23.76
N GLY A 508 13.81 -9.05 24.67
CA GLY A 508 13.54 -10.47 24.40
C GLY A 508 12.44 -10.75 23.40
#